data_AF-A0A8T7IW14-F1
#
_entry.id   AF-A0A8T7IW14-F1
#
_cell.length_a   1.000
_cell.length_b   1.000
_cell.length_c   1.000
_cell.angle_alpha   90.00
_cell.angle_beta   90.00
_cell.angle_gamma   90.00
#
_symmetry.space_group_name_H-M   'P 1'
#
loop_
_entity.id
_entity.type
_entity.pdbx_description
1 polymer ?
#
loop_
_entity_poly.entity_id
_entity_poly.type
_entity_poly.pdbx_seq_one_letter_code
_entity_poly.pdbx_strand_id
1 'polypeptide(L)' 'MRKVKVSTYIVEKFGDDPVTNQTVINWINQGKIQGVKEGGMWFVLINGTPAANDVSYLVDLLEASD' A
#
# COMPACT_ATOMS: atom_id res chain seq x y z
N MET A 1 -3.93 10.06 1.30
CA MET A 1 -3.24 8.90 1.89
C MET A 1 -4.15 8.30 2.97
N ARG A 2 -4.75 7.12 2.71
CA ARG A 2 -5.72 6.44 3.59
C ARG A 2 -5.00 5.37 4.40
N LYS A 3 -5.31 5.28 5.70
CA LYS A 3 -4.86 4.21 6.58
C LYS A 3 -5.92 3.11 6.63
N VAL A 4 -5.53 1.87 6.37
CA VAL A 4 -6.44 0.71 6.36
C VAL A 4 -5.85 -0.40 7.20
N LYS A 5 -6.66 -1.05 8.05
CA LYS A 5 -6.21 -2.23 8.80
C LYS A 5 -5.78 -3.33 7.82
N VAL A 6 -4.72 -4.07 8.14
CA VAL A 6 -4.23 -5.16 7.29
C VAL A 6 -5.36 -6.15 6.92
N SER A 7 -6.23 -6.51 7.87
CA SER A 7 -7.37 -7.39 7.59
C SER A 7 -8.34 -6.82 6.57
N THR A 8 -8.66 -5.53 6.67
CA THR A 8 -9.52 -4.84 5.69
C THR A 8 -8.82 -4.71 4.33
N TYR A 9 -7.52 -4.42 4.31
CA TYR A 9 -6.73 -4.36 3.08
C TYR A 9 -6.73 -5.70 2.33
N ILE A 10 -6.65 -6.82 3.05
CA ILE A 10 -6.72 -8.16 2.47
C ILE A 10 -8.07 -8.36 1.77
N VAL A 11 -9.18 -8.10 2.48
CA VAL A 11 -10.52 -8.25 1.90
C VAL A 11 -10.71 -7.31 0.70
N GLU A 12 -10.28 -6.05 0.80
CA GLU A 12 -10.43 -5.06 -0.28
C GLU A 12 -9.60 -5.38 -1.54
N LYS A 13 -8.43 -6.01 -1.41
CA LYS A 13 -7.49 -6.23 -2.53
C LYS A 13 -7.42 -7.65 -3.05
N PHE A 14 -7.63 -8.62 -2.17
CA PHE A 14 -7.37 -10.03 -2.43
C PHE A 14 -8.65 -10.87 -2.27
N GLY A 15 -9.73 -10.32 -1.68
CA GLY A 15 -11.00 -11.02 -1.56
C GLY A 15 -10.86 -12.36 -0.84
N ASP A 16 -11.13 -13.45 -1.56
CA ASP A 16 -11.04 -14.83 -1.08
C ASP A 16 -9.65 -15.48 -1.25
N ASP A 17 -8.66 -14.76 -1.79
CA ASP A 17 -7.30 -15.29 -1.92
C ASP A 17 -6.70 -15.63 -0.53
N PRO A 18 -5.83 -16.65 -0.44
CA PRO A 18 -5.23 -17.13 0.80
C PRO A 18 -4.11 -16.20 1.31
N VAL A 19 -4.31 -14.89 1.29
CA VAL A 19 -3.37 -13.90 1.83
C VAL A 19 -3.65 -13.72 3.32
N THR A 20 -2.66 -14.04 4.14
CA THR A 20 -2.75 -13.87 5.60
C THR A 20 -2.26 -12.49 6.05
N ASN A 21 -2.69 -12.07 7.24
CA ASN A 21 -2.14 -10.88 7.89
C ASN A 21 -0.60 -10.91 7.97
N GLN A 22 -0.02 -12.08 8.24
CA GLN A 22 1.43 -12.24 8.36
C GLN A 22 2.13 -11.97 7.03
N THR A 23 1.54 -12.42 5.91
CA THR A 23 2.05 -12.16 4.56
C THR A 23 2.14 -10.65 4.28
N VAL A 24 1.07 -9.91 4.58
CA VAL A 24 1.02 -8.45 4.37
C VAL A 24 1.99 -7.73 5.30
N ILE A 25 2.10 -8.15 6.56
CA ILE A 25 3.09 -7.60 7.51
C ILE A 25 4.51 -7.84 7.00
N ASN A 26 4.81 -9.01 6.45
CA ASN A 26 6.12 -9.29 5.84
C ASN A 26 6.39 -8.37 4.65
N TRP A 27 5.39 -8.04 3.82
CA TRP A 27 5.55 -7.07 2.74
C TRP A 27 5.84 -5.66 3.25
N ILE A 28 5.22 -5.24 4.36
CA ILE A 28 5.52 -3.97 5.03
C ILE A 28 6.98 -3.97 5.52
N ASN A 29 7.40 -5.03 6.23
CA ASN A 29 8.76 -5.15 6.74
C ASN A 29 9.82 -5.24 5.63
N GLN A 30 9.47 -5.80 4.48
CA GLN A 30 10.33 -5.84 3.30
C GLN A 30 10.34 -4.52 2.50
N GLY A 31 9.55 -3.52 2.91
CA GLY A 31 9.41 -2.24 2.20
C GLY A 31 8.66 -2.33 0.87
N LYS A 32 8.00 -3.46 0.57
CA LYS A 32 7.23 -3.66 -0.67
C LYS A 32 5.96 -2.83 -0.71
N ILE A 33 5.37 -2.60 0.46
CA ILE A 33 4.21 -1.72 0.64
C ILE A 33 4.44 -0.83 1.87
N GLN A 34 3.86 0.36 1.85
CA GLN A 34 3.94 1.26 3.00
C GLN A 34 2.95 0.83 4.08
N GLY A 35 3.42 0.79 5.32
CA GLY A 35 2.59 0.45 6.47
C GLY A 35 3.17 1.00 7.76
N VAL A 36 2.33 1.02 8.81
CA VAL A 36 2.69 1.50 10.13
C VAL A 36 2.07 0.62 11.21
N LYS A 37 2.77 0.48 12.34
CA LYS A 37 2.26 -0.19 13.53
C LYS A 37 1.85 0.84 14.56
N GLU A 38 0.59 0.83 14.97
CA GLU A 38 0.02 1.73 15.99
C GLU A 38 -0.82 0.94 16.99
N GLY A 39 -0.57 1.13 18.29
CA GLY A 39 -1.33 0.46 19.34
C GLY A 39 -1.32 -1.07 19.25
N GLY A 40 -0.24 -1.66 18.72
CA GLY A 40 -0.11 -3.10 18.51
C GLY A 40 -0.76 -3.63 17.21
N MET A 41 -1.49 -2.79 16.47
CA MET A 41 -2.12 -3.17 15.20
C MET A 41 -1.31 -2.68 14.00
N TRP A 42 -1.31 -3.47 12.92
CA TRP A 42 -0.69 -3.09 11.65
C TRP A 42 -1.70 -2.47 10.70
N PHE A 43 -1.27 -1.40 10.04
CA PHE A 43 -2.04 -0.68 9.04
C PHE A 43 -1.24 -0.53 7.75
N VAL A 44 -1.91 -0.69 6.62
CA VAL A 44 -1.39 -0.38 5.30
C VAL A 44 -1.70 1.08 4.99
N LEU A 45 -0.69 1.81 4.53
CA LEU A 45 -0.83 3.18 4.07
C LEU A 45 -1.08 3.14 2.57
N ILE A 46 -2.33 3.35 2.19
CA ILE A 46 -2.74 3.41 0.80
C ILE A 46 -2.60 4.87 0.36
N ASN A 47 -1.57 5.18 -0.42
CA ASN A 47 -1.60 6.43 -1.17
C ASN A 47 -2.81 6.37 -2.09
N GLY A 48 -3.66 7.39 -1.96
CA GLY A 48 -4.83 7.54 -2.83
C GLY A 48 -4.33 8.01 -4.18
N THR A 49 -3.58 7.17 -4.87
CA THR A 49 -3.33 7.30 -6.28
C THR A 49 -4.48 6.52 -6.92
N PRO A 50 -5.42 7.19 -7.63
CA PRO A 50 -6.39 6.45 -8.43
C PRO A 50 -5.63 5.47 -9.32
N ALA A 51 -6.20 4.28 -9.47
CA ALA A 51 -5.65 3.22 -10.30
C ALA A 51 -5.16 3.78 -11.66
N ALA A 52 -3.91 3.47 -11.99
CA ALA A 52 -3.35 3.46 -13.35
C ALA A 52 -3.29 4.76 -14.18
N ASN A 53 -3.72 5.93 -13.71
CA ASN A 53 -3.79 7.15 -14.56
C ASN A 53 -3.07 8.39 -13.99
N ASP A 54 -2.23 8.25 -12.98
CA ASP A 54 -1.53 9.41 -12.40
C ASP A 54 -0.26 9.73 -13.21
N VAL A 55 -0.48 10.47 -14.30
CA VAL A 55 0.54 11.08 -15.16
C VAL A 55 1.55 11.91 -14.34
N SER A 56 1.19 12.34 -13.13
CA SER A 56 2.03 13.08 -12.18
C SER A 56 3.37 12.40 -11.90
N TYR A 57 3.40 11.07 -11.71
CA TYR A 57 4.66 10.36 -11.41
C TYR A 57 5.59 10.23 -12.64
N LEU A 58 5.02 10.31 -13.85
CA LEU A 58 5.79 10.33 -15.10
C LEU A 58 6.27 11.74 -15.45
N VAL A 59 5.51 12.78 -15.07
CA VAL A 59 5.90 14.19 -15.22
C VAL A 59 7.06 14.52 -14.28
N ASP A 60 7.01 14.09 -13.02
CA ASP A 60 8.11 14.29 -12.07
C ASP A 60 9.42 13.63 -12.54
N LEU A 61 9.35 12.50 -13.27
CA LEU A 61 10.53 11.82 -13.84
C LEU A 61 11.07 12.51 -15.10
N LEU A 62 10.20 13.16 -15.87
CA LEU A 62 10.58 13.86 -17.11
C LEU A 62 11.16 15.25 -16.80
N GLU A 63 10.58 15.98 -15.84
CA GLU A 63 11.08 17.29 -15.38
C GLU A 63 12.41 17.19 -14.62
N ALA A 64 12.73 16.03 -14.05
CA ALA A 64 14.02 15.77 -13.42
C ALA A 64 15.13 15.38 -14.43
N SER A 65 14.81 15.28 -15.73
CA SER A 65 15.74 14.87 -16.80
C SER A 65 16.13 16.01 -17.77
N ASP A 66 15.74 17.26 -17.48
CA ASP A 66 16.21 18.48 -18.18
C ASP A 66 17.20 19.27 -17.30
#